data_AF-A0A6A4IMQ4-F1
#
_entry.id   AF-A0A6A4IMQ4-F1
#
_cell.length_a   1.000
_cell.length_b   1.000
_cell.length_c   1.000
_cell.angle_alpha   90.00
_cell.angle_beta   90.00
_cell.angle_gamma   90.00
#
_symmetry.space_group_name_H-M   'P 1'
#
loop_
_entity.id
_entity.type
_entity.pdbx_description
1 polymer ?
#
loop_
_entity_poly.entity_id
_entity_poly.type
_entity_poly.pdbx_seq_one_letter_code
_entity_poly.pdbx_strand_id
1 'polypeptide(L)' 'KFELVKSKCKSNKMAQAHSKMIHHVEPGQLSHMTLKDPMEIWEKLKNVHRGQGFATSLALKQKFLTSKKGRNQMMQAWIG' A
#
# COMPACT_ATOMS: atom_id res chain seq x y z
N LYS A 1 -12.05 27.27 -28.53
CA LYS A 1 -12.57 25.88 -28.74
C LYS A 1 -11.53 24.80 -28.38
N PHE A 2 -10.27 24.89 -28.82
CA PHE A 2 -9.22 23.89 -28.55
C PHE A 2 -8.90 23.67 -27.05
N GLU A 3 -8.86 24.72 -26.24
CA GLU A 3 -8.50 24.60 -24.81
C GLU A 3 -9.55 23.84 -23.98
N LEU A 4 -10.83 24.04 -24.28
CA LEU A 4 -11.96 23.34 -23.64
C LEU A 4 -11.93 21.82 -23.94
N VAL A 5 -11.57 21.43 -25.16
CA VAL A 5 -11.44 20.01 -25.55
C VAL A 5 -10.27 19.36 -24.81
N LYS A 6 -9.15 20.09 -24.65
CA LYS A 6 -7.97 19.61 -23.93
C LYS A 6 -8.28 19.39 -22.43
N SER A 7 -9.01 20.32 -21.81
CA SER A 7 -9.51 20.22 -20.43
C SER A 7 -10.41 18.98 -20.24
N LYS A 8 -11.37 18.79 -21.14
CA LYS A 8 -12.32 17.66 -21.10
C LYS A 8 -11.64 16.29 -21.30
N CYS A 9 -10.61 16.22 -22.15
CA CYS A 9 -9.80 15.01 -22.29
C CYS A 9 -8.99 14.70 -21.03
N LYS A 10 -8.48 15.71 -20.32
CA LYS A 10 -7.76 15.51 -19.05
C LYS A 10 -8.70 15.00 -17.96
N SER A 11 -9.90 15.56 -17.83
CA SER A 11 -10.88 15.09 -16.84
C SER A 11 -11.34 13.65 -17.11
N ASN A 12 -11.54 13.27 -18.37
CA ASN A 12 -11.84 11.88 -18.74
C ASN A 12 -10.70 10.91 -18.38
N LYS A 13 -9.44 11.32 -18.57
CA LYS A 13 -8.28 10.51 -18.15
C LYS A 13 -8.21 10.35 -16.63
N MET A 14 -8.52 11.41 -15.87
CA MET A 14 -8.56 11.33 -14.40
C MET A 14 -9.68 10.41 -13.91
N ALA A 15 -10.88 10.49 -14.50
CA ALA A 15 -11.98 9.59 -14.18
C ALA A 15 -11.64 8.13 -14.52
N GLN A 16 -10.97 7.89 -15.65
CA GLN A 16 -10.50 6.56 -16.03
C GLN A 16 -9.45 6.03 -15.04
N ALA A 17 -8.50 6.86 -14.61
CA ALA A 17 -7.50 6.48 -13.63
C ALA A 17 -8.14 6.13 -12.28
N HIS A 18 -9.09 6.95 -11.80
CA HIS A 18 -9.84 6.69 -10.58
C HIS A 18 -10.59 5.36 -10.62
N SER A 19 -11.32 5.09 -11.70
CA SER A 19 -12.04 3.83 -11.89
C SER A 19 -11.10 2.62 -11.91
N LYS A 20 -9.95 2.73 -12.59
CA LYS A 20 -8.93 1.68 -12.58
C LYS A 20 -8.37 1.44 -11.19
N MET A 21 -8.10 2.50 -10.43
CA MET A 21 -7.61 2.37 -9.05
C MET A 21 -8.62 1.65 -8.17
N ILE A 22 -9.91 2.01 -8.23
CA ILE A 22 -10.97 1.33 -7.47
C ILE A 22 -11.02 -0.17 -7.79
N HIS A 23 -10.83 -0.55 -9.05
CA HIS A 23 -10.88 -1.97 -9.46
C HIS A 23 -9.69 -2.79 -8.98
N HIS A 24 -8.52 -2.17 -8.75
CA HIS A 24 -7.27 -2.86 -8.42
C HIS A 24 -6.86 -2.78 -6.95
N VAL A 25 -7.59 -2.05 -6.11
CA VAL A 25 -7.29 -1.99 -4.67
C VAL A 25 -7.99 -3.07 -3.88
N GLU A 26 -7.35 -3.47 -2.78
CA GLU A 26 -7.92 -4.41 -1.83
C GLU A 26 -9.18 -3.81 -1.17
N PRO A 27 -10.19 -4.64 -0.79
CA PRO A 27 -11.43 -4.15 -0.20
C PRO A 27 -11.24 -3.25 1.03
N GLY A 28 -10.22 -3.52 1.85
CA GLY A 28 -9.88 -2.71 3.02
C GLY A 28 -9.34 -1.30 2.70
N GLN A 29 -8.98 -1.05 1.45
CA GLN A 29 -8.41 0.21 0.97
C GLN A 29 -9.42 1.11 0.25
N LEU A 30 -10.66 0.63 0.05
CA LEU A 30 -11.75 1.38 -0.59
C LEU A 30 -12.10 2.67 0.18
N SER A 31 -11.88 2.71 1.50
CA SER A 31 -12.05 3.92 2.32
C SER A 31 -11.15 5.07 1.86
N HIS A 32 -10.00 4.77 1.27
CA HIS A 32 -9.04 5.75 0.73
C HIS A 32 -9.38 6.22 -0.69
N MET A 33 -10.38 5.61 -1.35
CA MET A 33 -10.81 5.94 -2.72
C MET A 33 -11.85 7.07 -2.82
N THR A 34 -12.18 7.70 -1.68
CA THR A 34 -13.23 8.72 -1.57
C THR A 34 -12.85 10.08 -2.15
N LEU A 35 -11.56 10.31 -2.41
CA LEU A 35 -11.07 11.57 -3.01
C LEU A 35 -11.38 11.62 -4.51
N LYS A 36 -11.42 12.85 -5.04
CA LYS A 36 -11.74 13.09 -6.46
C LYS A 36 -10.50 13.09 -7.35
N ASP A 37 -9.32 13.35 -6.79
CA ASP A 37 -8.05 13.36 -7.51
C ASP A 37 -7.34 11.99 -7.37
N PRO A 38 -7.14 11.25 -8.48
CA PRO A 38 -6.39 10.00 -8.48
C PRO A 38 -4.96 10.12 -7.93
N MET A 39 -4.30 11.28 -8.10
CA MET A 39 -2.92 11.48 -7.66
C MET A 39 -2.82 11.51 -6.13
N GLU A 40 -3.78 12.16 -5.48
CA GLU A 40 -3.85 12.20 -4.01
C GLU A 40 -4.13 10.82 -3.43
N ILE A 41 -5.01 10.05 -4.08
CA ILE A 41 -5.30 8.66 -3.70
C ILE A 41 -4.02 7.82 -3.84
N TRP A 42 -3.28 7.98 -4.94
CA TRP A 42 -2.05 7.22 -5.18
C TRP A 42 -1.00 7.48 -4.11
N GLU A 43 -0.76 8.75 -3.75
CA GLU A 43 0.20 9.08 -2.69
C GLU A 43 -0.25 8.56 -1.31
N LYS A 44 -1.55 8.61 -0.99
CA LYS A 44 -2.09 7.99 0.23
C LYS A 44 -1.85 6.48 0.26
N LEU A 45 -2.18 5.77 -0.83
CA LEU A 45 -1.93 4.34 -0.93
C LEU A 45 -0.45 4.01 -0.78
N LYS A 46 0.42 4.72 -1.50
CA LYS A 46 1.87 4.54 -1.43
C LYS A 46 2.39 4.69 0.00
N ASN A 47 1.88 5.67 0.76
CA ASN A 47 2.25 5.86 2.16
C ASN A 47 1.78 4.71 3.04
N VAL A 48 0.54 4.25 2.88
CA VAL A 48 0.00 3.09 3.61
C VAL A 48 0.84 1.83 3.33
N HIS A 49 1.14 1.54 2.07
CA HIS A 49 1.91 0.35 1.69
C HIS A 49 3.37 0.42 2.17
N ARG A 50 4.01 1.59 2.05
CA ARG A 50 5.38 1.80 2.57
C ARG A 50 5.41 1.68 4.09
N GLY A 51 4.44 2.27 4.78
CA GLY A 51 4.32 2.19 6.24
C GLY A 51 4.11 0.75 6.71
N GLN A 52 3.22 0.01 6.05
CA GLN A 52 2.96 -1.40 6.37
C GLN A 52 4.18 -2.28 6.08
N GLY A 53 4.84 -2.12 4.92
CA GLY A 53 6.06 -2.87 4.60
C GLY A 53 7.19 -2.59 5.60
N PHE A 54 7.34 -1.32 6.01
CA PHE A 54 8.29 -0.93 7.04
C PHE A 54 7.95 -1.53 8.41
N ALA A 55 6.70 -1.46 8.85
CA ALA A 55 6.25 -2.03 10.12
C ALA A 55 6.46 -3.55 10.16
N THR A 56 6.12 -4.26 9.10
CA THR A 56 6.38 -5.71 8.97
C THR A 56 7.87 -6.01 9.04
N SER A 57 8.69 -5.26 8.30
CA SER A 57 10.15 -5.43 8.31
C SER A 57 10.73 -5.19 9.71
N LEU A 58 10.24 -4.16 10.40
CA LEU A 58 10.65 -3.84 11.76
C LEU A 58 10.23 -4.93 12.75
N ALA A 59 8.99 -5.42 12.67
CA ALA A 59 8.47 -6.49 13.52
C ALA A 59 9.27 -7.79 13.34
N LEU A 60 9.63 -8.15 12.11
CA LEU A 60 10.48 -9.31 11.82
C LEU A 60 11.89 -9.14 12.39
N LYS A 61 12.49 -7.95 12.24
CA LYS A 61 13.81 -7.65 12.84
C LYS A 61 13.76 -7.74 14.36
N GLN A 62 12.74 -7.17 14.99
CA GLN A 62 12.56 -7.26 16.44
C GLN A 62 12.43 -8.71 16.87
N LYS A 63 11.53 -9.48 16.23
CA LYS A 63 11.34 -10.91 16.51
C LYS A 63 12.66 -11.69 16.42
N PHE A 64 13.47 -11.43 15.40
CA PHE A 64 14.77 -12.06 15.24
C PHE A 64 15.74 -11.68 16.36
N LEU A 65 15.91 -10.38 16.65
CA LEU A 65 16.83 -9.89 17.68
C LEU A 65 16.44 -10.31 19.10
N THR A 66 15.14 -10.43 19.37
CA THR A 66 14.62 -10.86 20.68
C THR A 66 14.45 -12.37 20.79
N SER A 67 14.63 -13.13 19.71
CA SER A 67 14.50 -14.58 19.72
C SER A 67 15.61 -15.19 20.56
N LYS A 68 15.24 -15.99 21.56
CA LYS A 68 16.18 -16.74 22.40
C LYS A 68 15.86 -18.22 22.33
N LYS A 69 16.90 -19.04 22.19
CA LYS A 69 16.79 -20.49 22.24
C LYS A 69 16.30 -20.91 23.62
N GLY A 70 15.25 -21.73 23.67
CA GLY A 70 14.82 -22.34 24.93
C GLY A 70 15.89 -23.26 25.50
N ARG A 71 15.99 -23.37 26.84
CA ARG A 71 16.98 -24.23 27.52
C ARG A 71 16.93 -25.69 27.05
N ASN A 72 15.73 -26.19 26.76
CA ASN A 72 15.49 -27.58 26.33
C ASN A 72 15.18 -27.69 24.84
N GLN A 73 15.28 -26.59 24.07
CA GLN A 73 14.99 -26.59 22.63
C GLN A 73 16.23 -27.08 21.88
N MET A 74 16.07 -28.08 21.00
CA MET A 74 17.16 -28.50 20.13
C MET A 74 17.57 -27.36 19.19
N MET A 75 18.87 -27.24 18.89
CA MET A 75 19.37 -26.12 18.08
C MET A 75 18.80 -26.14 16.65
N GLN A 76 18.64 -27.33 16.07
CA GLN A 76 17.99 -27.52 14.77
C GLN A 76 16.53 -27.03 14.75
N ALA A 77 15.79 -27.28 15.84
CA ALA A 77 14.41 -26.83 15.99
C ALA A 77 14.26 -25.35 16.38
N TRP A 78 15.37 -24.65 16.64
CA TRP A 78 15.37 -23.21 16.93
C TRP A 78 15.78 -22.37 15.73
N ILE A 79 16.66 -22.92 14.88
CA ILE A 79 17.13 -22.26 13.66
C ILE A 79 16.19 -22.53 12.47
N GLY A 80 15.62 -23.73 12.39
CA GLY A 80 14.61 -24.09 11.38
C GLY A 80 13.23 -23.56 11.75
#